data_AF-A0A672KS84-F1
#
_entry.id   AF-A0A672KS84-F1
#
_cell.length_a   1.000
_cell.length_b   1.000
_cell.length_c   1.000
_cell.angle_alpha   90.00
_cell.angle_beta   90.00
_cell.angle_gamma   90.00
#
_symmetry.space_group_name_H-M   'P 1'
#
loop_
_entity.id
_entity.type
_entity.pdbx_description
1 polymer ?
#
loop_
_entity_poly.entity_id
_entity_poly.type
_entity_poly.pdbx_seq_one_letter_code
_entity_poly.pdbx_strand_id
1 'polypeptide(L)'
;MDDFATKEEIITNVLQQISGLRELTVEKCDAILVFCFIISRAGTDIDAVLNELKALSVVFMVLHHTFDPEKTVPDSSRFVTRVNTVTVDCLFYEDEGLLKCGKNDEALTRILQWLQTDQITFKYMCYLK
;
A
#
# COMPACT_ATOMS: atom_id res chain seq x y z
N MET A 1 -12.52 19.97 17.43
CA MET A 1 -12.36 18.57 17.85
C MET A 1 -12.54 17.78 16.59
N ASP A 2 -11.46 17.65 15.82
CA ASP A 2 -11.31 16.70 14.73
C ASP A 2 -9.83 16.34 14.80
N ASP A 3 -9.54 15.21 15.41
CA ASP A 3 -8.20 14.66 15.57
C ASP A 3 -7.97 13.81 14.32
N PHE A 4 -7.59 14.45 13.21
CA PHE A 4 -7.21 13.71 12.01
C PHE A 4 -6.02 12.82 12.38
N ALA A 5 -6.21 11.49 12.29
CA ALA A 5 -5.12 10.54 12.48
C ALA A 5 -3.94 10.94 11.58
N THR A 6 -2.76 11.03 12.18
CA THR A 6 -1.55 11.36 11.43
C THR A 6 -1.28 10.27 10.38
N LYS A 7 -0.65 10.63 9.25
CA LYS A 7 -0.30 9.65 8.22
C LYS A 7 0.48 8.45 8.78
N GLU A 8 1.30 8.68 9.81
CA GLU A 8 2.08 7.64 10.50
C GLU A 8 1.20 6.68 11.29
N GLU A 9 0.19 7.18 12.00
CA GLU A 9 -0.80 6.34 12.70
C GLU A 9 -1.61 5.51 11.72
N ILE A 10 -2.00 6.10 10.59
CA ILE A 10 -2.72 5.38 9.54
C ILE A 10 -1.86 4.24 8.98
N ILE A 11 -0.61 4.53 8.61
CA ILE A 11 0.33 3.50 8.14
C ILE A 11 0.44 2.41 9.20
N THR A 12 0.72 2.78 10.45
CA THR A 12 0.90 1.82 11.55
C THR A 12 -0.32 0.91 11.73
N ASN A 13 -1.53 1.46 11.71
CA ASN A 13 -2.77 0.68 11.78
C ASN A 13 -2.90 -0.31 10.63
N VAL A 14 -2.65 0.15 9.39
CA VAL A 14 -2.68 -0.73 8.20
C VAL A 14 -1.62 -1.84 8.33
N LEU A 15 -0.40 -1.51 8.76
CA LEU A 15 0.69 -2.48 8.93
C LEU A 15 0.36 -3.58 9.94
N GLN A 16 -0.28 -3.23 11.05
CA GLN A 16 -0.69 -4.19 12.08
C GLN A 16 -1.77 -5.17 11.58
N GLN A 17 -2.57 -4.78 10.59
CA GLN A 17 -3.61 -5.62 10.00
C GLN A 17 -3.07 -6.63 8.98
N ILE A 18 -1.84 -6.45 8.49
CA ILE A 18 -1.20 -7.38 7.55
C ILE A 18 -0.25 -8.30 8.31
N SER A 19 -0.67 -9.56 8.49
CA SER A 19 0.13 -10.56 9.20
C SER A 19 1.47 -10.84 8.50
N GLY A 20 2.55 -10.94 9.28
CA GLY A 20 3.87 -11.37 8.80
C GLY A 20 4.81 -10.23 8.37
N LEU A 21 4.35 -8.98 8.40
CA LEU A 21 5.22 -7.85 8.09
C LEU A 21 6.09 -7.44 9.30
N ARG A 22 7.35 -7.05 9.04
CA ARG A 22 8.29 -6.52 10.06
C ARG A 22 9.04 -5.31 9.52
N GLU A 23 9.24 -4.31 10.37
CA GLU A 23 10.05 -3.14 10.04
C GLU A 23 11.55 -3.46 10.07
N LEU A 24 12.25 -3.12 8.97
CA LEU A 24 13.67 -3.37 8.73
C LEU A 24 14.28 -2.27 7.84
N THR A 25 15.61 -2.18 7.78
CA THR A 25 16.34 -1.17 6.97
C THR A 25 16.42 -1.55 5.48
N VAL A 26 16.37 -0.55 4.58
CA VAL A 26 16.35 -0.70 3.10
C VAL A 26 17.42 -1.67 2.56
N GLU A 27 18.63 -1.59 3.10
CA GLU A 27 19.79 -2.40 2.67
C GLU A 27 19.61 -3.91 2.88
N LYS A 28 18.64 -4.31 3.69
CA LYS A 28 18.39 -5.72 3.96
C LYS A 28 17.24 -6.25 3.10
N CYS A 29 16.49 -5.42 2.35
CA CYS A 29 15.16 -5.75 1.81
C CYS A 29 15.16 -6.63 0.56
N ASP A 30 14.21 -7.57 0.53
CA ASP A 30 13.89 -8.35 -0.68
C ASP A 30 12.68 -7.75 -1.42
N ALA A 31 11.85 -6.96 -0.73
CA ALA A 31 10.70 -6.24 -1.31
C ALA A 31 10.33 -5.00 -0.51
N ILE A 32 9.57 -4.09 -1.12
CA ILE A 32 9.12 -2.82 -0.53
C ILE A 32 7.61 -2.66 -0.69
N LEU A 33 6.93 -2.32 0.40
CA LEU A 33 5.54 -1.84 0.39
C LEU A 33 5.54 -0.30 0.33
N VAL A 34 4.88 0.25 -0.68
CA VAL A 34 4.72 1.69 -0.93
C VAL A 34 3.27 2.07 -0.69
N PHE A 35 3.05 3.09 0.13
CA PHE A 35 1.72 3.65 0.40
C PHE A 35 1.49 4.91 -0.43
N CYS A 36 0.37 4.94 -1.15
CA CYS A 36 -0.12 6.12 -1.84
C CYS A 36 -1.47 6.53 -1.24
N PHE A 37 -1.48 7.63 -0.51
CA PHE A 37 -2.68 8.21 0.07
C PHE A 37 -3.36 9.11 -0.95
N ILE A 38 -4.53 8.73 -1.46
CA ILE A 38 -5.32 9.64 -2.31
C ILE A 38 -6.13 10.56 -1.38
N ILE A 39 -5.50 11.63 -0.90
CA ILE A 39 -6.19 12.70 -0.14
C ILE A 39 -6.45 13.93 -1.02
N SER A 40 -5.62 14.19 -2.04
CA SER A 40 -6.01 14.91 -3.26
C SER A 40 -4.85 14.82 -4.26
N ARG A 41 -5.16 14.61 -5.55
CA ARG A 41 -4.25 14.62 -6.71
C ARG A 41 -2.87 13.96 -6.49
N ALA A 42 -2.82 12.63 -6.59
CA ALA A 42 -1.56 11.92 -6.81
C ALA A 42 -1.25 11.88 -8.32
N GLY A 43 -0.28 12.69 -8.71
CA GLY A 43 0.46 12.67 -9.96
C GLY A 43 1.56 13.67 -9.69
N THR A 44 2.82 13.29 -9.49
CA THR A 44 3.76 13.19 -10.61
C THR A 44 5.10 12.54 -10.18
N ASP A 45 5.16 11.58 -9.25
CA ASP A 45 6.49 11.05 -8.82
C ASP A 45 6.57 9.53 -8.57
N ILE A 46 5.49 8.78 -8.83
CA ILE A 46 5.42 7.33 -8.57
C ILE A 46 6.48 6.59 -9.40
N ASP A 47 6.57 6.87 -10.70
CA ASP A 47 7.50 6.17 -11.59
C ASP A 47 8.97 6.47 -11.29
N ALA A 48 9.30 7.65 -10.77
CA ALA A 48 10.67 8.00 -10.40
C ALA A 48 11.13 7.20 -9.17
N VAL A 49 10.29 7.16 -8.12
CA VAL A 49 10.56 6.36 -6.92
C VAL A 49 10.60 4.87 -7.25
N LEU A 50 9.67 4.37 -8.06
CA LEU A 50 9.68 2.97 -8.50
C LEU A 50 10.92 2.62 -9.33
N ASN A 51 11.47 3.58 -10.09
CA ASN A 51 12.70 3.41 -10.86
C ASN A 51 13.97 3.41 -10.01
N GLU A 52 13.97 3.90 -8.78
CA GLU A 52 15.12 3.73 -7.88
C GLU A 52 15.19 2.31 -7.28
N LEU A 53 14.05 1.62 -7.23
CA LEU A 53 13.89 0.31 -6.61
C LEU A 53 14.12 -0.87 -7.57
N LYS A 54 14.88 -0.67 -8.66
CA LYS A 54 14.87 -1.53 -9.88
C LYS A 54 14.91 -3.05 -9.65
N ALA A 55 15.63 -3.52 -8.62
CA ALA A 55 15.77 -4.95 -8.32
C ALA A 55 14.71 -5.53 -7.36
N LEU A 56 13.92 -4.70 -6.69
CA LEU A 56 13.02 -5.13 -5.61
C LEU A 56 11.58 -5.30 -6.11
N SER A 57 10.91 -6.35 -5.65
CA SER A 57 9.47 -6.50 -5.80
C SER A 57 8.77 -5.39 -5.01
N VAL A 58 7.82 -4.70 -5.63
CA VAL A 58 7.11 -3.58 -5.02
C VAL A 58 5.63 -3.89 -4.93
N VAL A 59 5.05 -3.59 -3.76
CA VAL A 59 3.61 -3.51 -3.59
C VAL A 59 3.24 -2.03 -3.53
N PHE A 60 2.40 -1.58 -4.46
CA PHE A 60 1.88 -0.23 -4.49
C PHE A 60 0.44 -0.23 -3.98
N MET A 61 0.25 0.16 -2.72
CA MET A 61 -1.06 0.20 -2.06
C MET A 61 -1.64 1.61 -2.13
N VAL A 62 -2.79 1.72 -2.79
CA VAL A 62 -3.54 2.97 -2.92
C VAL A 62 -4.66 3.00 -1.89
N LEU A 63 -4.60 3.95 -0.96
CA LEU A 63 -5.60 4.13 0.10
C LEU A 63 -6.62 5.18 -0.33
N HIS A 64 -7.87 4.75 -0.50
CA HIS A 64 -9.02 5.58 -0.81
C HIS A 64 -9.77 5.93 0.48
N HIS A 65 -9.74 7.19 0.88
CA HIS A 65 -10.43 7.63 2.08
C HIS A 65 -11.96 7.61 1.86
N THR A 66 -12.66 6.77 2.63
CA THR A 66 -14.13 6.67 2.60
C THR A 66 -14.65 5.89 3.81
N PHE A 67 -15.87 6.19 4.25
CA PHE A 67 -16.60 5.39 5.23
C PHE A 67 -17.51 4.32 4.57
N ASP A 68 -17.63 4.31 3.24
CA ASP A 68 -18.52 3.40 2.50
C ASP A 68 -17.75 2.13 2.09
N PRO A 69 -18.04 0.95 2.68
CA PRO A 69 -17.34 -0.29 2.38
C PRO A 69 -17.63 -0.84 0.97
N GLU A 70 -18.71 -0.38 0.33
CA GLU A 70 -19.12 -0.80 -1.01
C GLU A 70 -18.69 0.20 -2.10
N LYS A 71 -17.89 1.20 -1.73
CA LYS A 71 -17.44 2.24 -2.67
C LYS A 71 -16.65 1.63 -3.82
N THR A 72 -17.18 1.81 -5.02
CA THR A 72 -16.43 1.52 -6.24
C THR A 72 -15.35 2.58 -6.44
N VAL A 73 -14.10 2.13 -6.59
CA VAL A 73 -12.96 3.00 -6.91
C VAL A 73 -12.34 2.57 -8.23
N PRO A 74 -11.71 3.50 -8.97
CA PRO A 74 -11.02 3.15 -10.20
C PRO A 74 -9.84 2.21 -9.94
N ASP A 75 -9.55 1.33 -10.90
CA ASP A 75 -8.35 0.49 -10.87
C ASP A 75 -7.11 1.36 -11.02
N SER A 76 -6.25 1.38 -9.99
CA SER A 76 -5.02 2.17 -9.99
C SER A 76 -3.86 1.48 -10.70
N SER A 77 -3.95 0.19 -10.97
CA SER A 77 -2.88 -0.57 -11.64
C SER A 77 -2.58 -0.05 -13.05
N ARG A 78 -3.55 0.58 -13.71
CA ARG A 78 -3.38 1.23 -15.03
C ARG A 78 -2.36 2.36 -15.06
N PHE A 79 -1.98 2.91 -13.91
CA PHE A 79 -1.00 3.99 -13.78
C PHE A 79 0.41 3.47 -13.45
N VAL A 80 0.59 2.16 -13.28
CA VAL A 80 1.88 1.54 -12.94
C VAL A 80 2.26 0.54 -14.03
N THR A 81 3.39 0.78 -14.71
CA THR A 81 3.84 -0.05 -15.85
C THR A 81 5.00 -0.99 -15.52
N ARG A 82 5.49 -0.95 -14.28
CA ARG A 82 6.68 -1.72 -13.86
C ARG A 82 6.34 -3.18 -13.59
N VAL A 83 7.08 -4.09 -14.22
CA VAL A 83 6.86 -5.55 -14.22
C VAL A 83 6.92 -6.20 -12.82
N ASN A 84 7.80 -5.70 -11.94
CA ASN A 84 7.95 -6.23 -10.57
C ASN A 84 7.12 -5.44 -9.55
N THR A 85 5.97 -4.90 -9.97
CA THR A 85 5.07 -4.16 -9.09
C THR A 85 3.67 -4.75 -9.12
N VAL A 86 3.12 -5.06 -7.95
CA VAL A 86 1.68 -5.31 -7.79
C VAL A 86 1.02 -4.05 -7.25
N THR A 87 -0.08 -3.63 -7.87
CA THR A 87 -0.89 -2.50 -7.38
C THR A 87 -2.18 -3.03 -6.79
N VAL A 88 -2.55 -2.51 -5.62
CA VAL A 88 -3.83 -2.79 -4.98
C VAL A 88 -4.50 -1.50 -4.53
N ASP A 89 -5.83 -1.49 -4.58
CA ASP A 89 -6.67 -0.41 -4.11
C ASP A 89 -7.38 -0.86 -2.82
N CYS A 90 -7.25 -0.11 -1.75
CA CYS A 90 -7.91 -0.39 -0.47
C CYS A 90 -8.75 0.81 0.00
N LEU A 91 -9.83 0.53 0.71
CA LEU A 91 -10.67 1.54 1.37
C LEU A 91 -10.22 1.73 2.81
N PHE A 92 -10.12 2.97 3.25
CA PHE A 92 -9.66 3.31 4.60
C PHE A 92 -10.53 4.41 5.21
N TYR A 93 -10.71 4.35 6.53
CA TYR A 93 -11.32 5.41 7.34
C TYR A 93 -10.50 5.66 8.60
N GLU A 94 -10.39 6.93 9.00
CA GLU A 94 -9.46 7.42 10.03
C GLU A 94 -9.56 6.65 11.36
N ASP A 95 -10.80 6.41 11.81
CA ASP A 95 -11.06 5.70 13.07
C ASP A 95 -10.95 4.17 12.97
N GLU A 96 -11.10 3.61 11.77
CA GLU A 96 -11.25 2.16 11.58
C GLU A 96 -10.01 1.47 10.98
N GLY A 97 -9.11 2.22 10.34
CA GLY A 97 -8.07 1.58 9.54
C GLY A 97 -8.59 1.18 8.16
N LEU A 98 -8.11 0.04 7.66
CA LEU A 98 -8.73 -0.57 6.49
C LEU A 98 -10.16 -0.99 6.86
N LEU A 99 -11.11 -0.62 6.00
CA LEU A 99 -12.49 -1.07 6.16
C LEU A 99 -12.57 -2.60 6.06
N LYS A 100 -13.49 -3.21 6.81
CA LYS A 100 -13.82 -4.62 6.67
C LYS A 100 -14.75 -4.82 5.47
N CYS A 101 -14.18 -5.06 4.29
CA CYS A 101 -14.95 -5.29 3.07
C CYS A 101 -14.24 -6.23 2.11
N GLY A 102 -15.00 -6.84 1.19
CA GLY A 102 -14.46 -7.82 0.24
C GLY A 102 -13.32 -7.25 -0.63
N LYS A 103 -13.38 -5.97 -0.98
CA LYS A 103 -12.30 -5.30 -1.73
C LYS A 103 -10.97 -5.32 -0.97
N ASN A 104 -10.99 -5.03 0.32
CA ASN A 104 -9.78 -5.04 1.14
C ASN A 104 -9.29 -6.47 1.39
N ASP A 105 -10.21 -7.42 1.60
CA ASP A 105 -9.85 -8.84 1.73
C ASP A 105 -9.15 -9.38 0.47
N GLU A 106 -9.67 -9.03 -0.71
CA GLU A 106 -9.06 -9.37 -2.01
C GLU A 106 -7.70 -8.68 -2.19
N ALA A 107 -7.59 -7.40 -1.86
CA ALA A 107 -6.35 -6.64 -1.94
C ALA A 107 -5.25 -7.26 -1.05
N LEU A 108 -5.58 -7.56 0.21
CA LEU A 108 -4.67 -8.18 1.16
C LEU A 108 -4.27 -9.60 0.72
N THR A 109 -5.22 -10.39 0.22
CA THR A 109 -4.93 -11.73 -0.32
C THR A 109 -3.96 -11.64 -1.51
N ARG A 110 -4.17 -10.68 -2.41
CA ARG A 110 -3.28 -10.46 -3.57
C ARG A 110 -1.88 -10.04 -3.14
N ILE A 111 -1.77 -9.19 -2.13
CA ILE A 111 -0.49 -8.80 -1.53
C ILE A 111 0.25 -10.03 -0.99
N LEU A 112 -0.43 -10.86 -0.19
CA LEU A 112 0.17 -12.05 0.41
C LEU A 112 0.61 -13.05 -0.66
N GLN A 113 -0.20 -13.29 -1.68
CA GLN A 113 0.14 -14.19 -2.80
C GLN A 113 1.34 -13.69 -3.59
N TRP A 114 1.38 -12.39 -3.91
CA TRP A 114 2.51 -11.78 -4.60
C TRP A 114 3.81 -11.95 -3.80
N LEU A 115 3.74 -11.70 -2.49
CA LEU A 115 4.90 -11.78 -1.61
C LEU A 115 5.37 -13.22 -1.34
N GLN A 116 4.45 -14.20 -1.37
CA GLN A 116 4.78 -15.62 -1.27
C GLN A 116 5.44 -16.19 -2.53
N THR A 117 5.11 -15.64 -3.71
CA THR A 117 5.60 -16.13 -5.01
C THR A 117 7.12 -15.94 -5.16
N ASP A 118 7.67 -14.92 -4.50
CA ASP A 118 9.06 -14.49 -4.68
C ASP A 118 9.99 -14.90 -3.50
N GLN A 119 9.54 -15.74 -2.55
CA GLN A 119 10.28 -16.08 -1.30
C GLN A 119 10.83 -14.83 -0.55
N ILE A 120 10.05 -13.77 -0.52
CA ILE A 120 10.45 -12.45 0.00
C ILE A 120 10.39 -12.42 1.54
N THR A 121 11.43 -11.87 2.18
CA THR A 121 11.35 -11.43 3.59
C THR A 121 10.96 -9.95 3.65
N PHE A 122 9.76 -9.65 4.19
CA PHE A 122 9.14 -8.32 4.17
C PHE A 122 9.95 -7.24 4.88
N LYS A 123 10.07 -6.06 4.24
CA LYS A 123 10.69 -4.84 4.81
C LYS A 123 10.01 -3.56 4.25
N TYR A 124 9.87 -2.51 5.06
CA TYR A 124 9.35 -1.18 4.66
C TYR A 124 10.52 -0.28 4.19
N MET A 125 10.40 0.89 3.55
CA MET A 125 9.44 2.00 3.59
C MET A 125 9.61 2.82 2.29
N CYS A 126 8.54 3.36 1.67
CA CYS A 126 8.68 4.46 0.70
C CYS A 126 7.46 5.40 0.74
N TYR A 127 7.73 6.67 1.00
CA TYR A 127 6.78 7.78 1.00
C TYR A 127 6.81 8.44 -0.38
N LEU A 128 5.65 8.57 -1.03
CA LEU A 128 5.50 9.46 -2.17
C LEU A 128 4.71 10.68 -1.71
N LYS A 129 5.32 11.86 -1.88
CA LYS A 129 4.69 13.17 -1.64
C LYS A 129 3.51 13.39 -2.56
#